data_AF-A0A6L8AB12-F1
#
_entry.id   AF-A0A6L8AB12-F1
#
_cell.length_a   1.000
_cell.length_b   1.000
_cell.length_c   1.000
_cell.angle_alpha   90.00
_cell.angle_beta   90.00
_cell.angle_gamma   90.00
#
_symmetry.space_group_name_H-M   'P 1'
#
loop_
_entity.id
_entity.type
_entity.pdbx_description
1 polymer ?
#
loop_
_entity_poly.entity_id
_entity_poly.type
_entity_poly.pdbx_seq_one_letter_code
_entity_poly.pdbx_strand_id
1 'polypeptide(L)'
;MTDPVSYFGHVVVIFCVFNVLMYTALVYRKNQNRYRKVLSAFVGTRTLIDLAMIIVVLVTPPDEYLRQVISSTVAIWRMCIVGFILKEALDVRLPTGILISVVIWFISMVVASMTIGPPITPEDAVPISE
;
A
#
# COMPACT_ATOMS: atom_id res chain seq x y z
N MET A 1 11.92 1.25 16.72
CA MET A 1 12.09 0.07 15.83
C MET A 1 10.74 -0.62 15.79
N THR A 2 10.05 -0.63 14.66
CA THR A 2 8.79 -1.36 14.49
C THR A 2 9.09 -2.85 14.35
N ASP A 3 8.41 -3.69 15.12
CA ASP A 3 8.60 -5.13 15.04
C ASP A 3 8.33 -5.63 13.61
N PRO A 4 9.24 -6.45 13.03
CA PRO A 4 9.11 -6.93 11.65
C PRO A 4 7.81 -7.74 11.44
N VAL A 5 7.32 -8.38 12.50
CA VAL A 5 6.05 -9.12 12.51
C VAL A 5 4.85 -8.17 12.36
N SER A 6 4.87 -7.04 13.07
CA SER A 6 3.83 -6.01 12.98
C SER A 6 3.80 -5.37 11.58
N TYR A 7 4.98 -5.05 11.03
CA TYR A 7 5.09 -4.53 9.66
C TYR A 7 4.55 -5.51 8.60
N PHE A 8 4.93 -6.79 8.71
CA PHE A 8 4.42 -7.83 7.80
C PHE A 8 2.90 -7.96 7.91
N GLY A 9 2.35 -7.93 9.13
CA GLY A 9 0.91 -7.88 9.37
C GLY A 9 0.23 -6.71 8.65
N HIS A 10 0.78 -5.49 8.77
CA HIS A 10 0.22 -4.31 8.11
C HIS A 10 0.20 -4.46 6.59
N VAL A 11 1.28 -4.98 6.00
CA VAL A 11 1.38 -5.21 4.55
C VAL A 11 0.32 -6.20 4.07
N VAL A 12 0.14 -7.31 4.80
CA VAL A 12 -0.85 -8.34 4.48
C VAL A 12 -2.27 -7.78 4.58
N VAL A 13 -2.60 -7.06 5.66
CA VAL A 13 -3.93 -6.45 5.85
C VAL A 13 -4.22 -5.46 4.71
N ILE A 14 -3.29 -4.57 4.39
CA ILE A 14 -3.44 -3.60 3.30
C ILE A 14 -3.67 -4.33 1.96
N PHE A 15 -2.93 -5.40 1.70
CA PHE A 15 -3.08 -6.18 0.48
C PHE A 15 -4.45 -6.88 0.40
N CYS A 16 -4.93 -7.46 1.50
CA CYS A 16 -6.24 -8.08 1.58
C CYS A 16 -7.37 -7.07 1.37
N VAL A 17 -7.33 -5.94 2.06
CA VAL A 17 -8.33 -4.86 1.92
C VAL A 17 -8.37 -4.34 0.49
N PHE A 18 -7.19 -4.09 -0.10
CA PHE A 18 -7.09 -3.67 -1.49
C PHE A 18 -7.72 -4.70 -2.45
N ASN A 19 -7.42 -6.00 -2.27
CA ASN A 19 -7.98 -7.06 -3.12
C ASN A 19 -9.51 -7.12 -3.01
N VAL A 20 -10.05 -7.07 -1.79
CA VAL A 20 -11.50 -7.11 -1.56
C VAL A 20 -12.19 -5.91 -2.19
N LEU A 21 -11.68 -4.70 -1.96
CA LEU A 21 -12.24 -3.47 -2.53
C LEU A 21 -12.19 -3.47 -4.06
N MET A 22 -11.06 -3.90 -4.62
CA MET A 22 -10.87 -3.98 -6.08
C MET A 22 -11.79 -5.03 -6.71
N TYR A 23 -11.89 -6.22 -6.12
CA TYR A 23 -12.81 -7.26 -6.58
C TYR A 23 -14.26 -6.78 -6.54
N THR A 24 -14.67 -6.14 -5.43
CA THR A 24 -16.01 -5.57 -5.25
C THR A 24 -16.32 -4.51 -6.30
N ALA A 25 -15.38 -3.60 -6.58
CA ALA A 25 -15.53 -2.58 -7.62
C ALA A 25 -15.72 -3.20 -9.02
N LEU A 26 -14.98 -4.27 -9.33
CA LEU A 26 -15.09 -4.99 -10.60
C LEU A 26 -16.39 -5.80 -10.71
N VAL A 27 -16.87 -6.40 -9.62
CA VAL A 27 -18.19 -7.08 -9.57
C VAL A 27 -19.30 -6.07 -9.85
N TYR A 28 -19.28 -4.91 -9.20
CA TYR A 28 -20.27 -3.85 -9.40
C TYR A 28 -20.30 -3.36 -10.85
N ARG A 29 -19.14 -3.26 -11.50
CA ARG A 29 -18.99 -2.90 -12.92
C ARG A 29 -19.19 -4.06 -13.90
N LYS A 30 -19.50 -5.29 -13.43
CA LYS A 30 -19.63 -6.52 -14.24
C LYS A 30 -18.38 -6.84 -15.09
N ASN A 31 -17.20 -6.40 -14.66
CA ASN A 31 -15.92 -6.55 -15.36
C ASN A 31 -14.98 -7.58 -14.71
N GLN A 32 -15.53 -8.63 -14.10
CA GLN A 32 -14.77 -9.63 -13.33
C GLN A 32 -13.64 -10.31 -14.14
N ASN A 33 -13.82 -10.47 -15.45
CA ASN A 33 -12.80 -11.05 -16.34
C ASN A 33 -11.48 -10.25 -16.36
N ARG A 34 -11.52 -8.96 -16.01
CA ARG A 34 -10.32 -8.10 -15.95
C ARG A 34 -9.54 -8.28 -14.65
N TYR A 35 -10.13 -8.89 -13.61
CA TYR A 35 -9.51 -9.00 -12.28
C TYR A 35 -8.10 -9.59 -12.30
N ARG A 36 -7.88 -10.70 -13.02
CA ARG A 36 -6.55 -11.33 -13.10
C ARG A 36 -5.49 -10.39 -13.68
N LYS A 37 -5.83 -9.63 -14.74
CA LYS A 37 -4.93 -8.67 -15.36
C LYS A 37 -4.59 -7.51 -14.43
N VAL A 38 -5.59 -7.03 -13.69
CA VAL A 38 -5.45 -5.93 -12.75
C VAL A 38 -4.60 -6.37 -11.55
N LEU A 39 -4.83 -7.57 -11.03
CA LEU A 39 -4.05 -8.13 -9.94
C LEU A 39 -2.60 -8.35 -10.34
N SER A 40 -2.33 -8.92 -11.53
CA SER A 40 -0.96 -9.10 -12.01
C SER A 40 -0.25 -7.76 -12.25
N ALA A 41 -0.96 -6.76 -12.79
CA ALA A 41 -0.42 -5.43 -12.98
C ALA A 41 -0.09 -4.76 -11.63
N PHE A 42 -1.00 -4.86 -10.66
CA PHE A 42 -0.79 -4.29 -9.33
C PHE A 42 0.39 -4.95 -8.61
N VAL A 43 0.43 -6.29 -8.56
CA VAL A 43 1.51 -7.03 -7.91
C VAL A 43 2.84 -6.71 -8.58
N GLY A 44 2.93 -6.83 -9.91
CA GLY A 44 4.16 -6.57 -10.67
C GLY A 44 4.67 -5.13 -10.51
N THR A 45 3.77 -4.16 -10.52
CA THR A 45 4.14 -2.76 -10.28
C THR A 45 4.61 -2.57 -8.84
N ARG A 46 3.94 -3.18 -7.87
CA ARG A 46 4.30 -3.07 -6.45
C ARG A 46 5.70 -3.63 -6.20
N THR A 47 6.02 -4.81 -6.72
CA THR A 47 7.37 -5.39 -6.61
C THR A 47 8.43 -4.55 -7.29
N LEU A 48 8.16 -4.02 -8.49
CA LEU A 48 9.09 -3.12 -9.18
C LEU A 48 9.40 -1.86 -8.36
N ILE A 49 8.36 -1.24 -7.77
CA ILE A 49 8.55 -0.03 -6.96
C ILE A 49 9.23 -0.36 -5.63
N ASP A 50 8.89 -1.46 -4.97
CA ASP A 50 9.55 -1.88 -3.73
C ASP A 50 11.04 -2.18 -3.99
N LEU A 51 11.36 -2.86 -5.10
CA LEU A 51 12.74 -3.11 -5.51
C LEU A 51 13.50 -1.80 -5.76
N ALA A 52 12.90 -0.86 -6.51
CA ALA A 52 13.50 0.44 -6.75
C ALA A 52 13.74 1.21 -5.45
N MET A 53 12.78 1.17 -4.51
CA MET A 53 12.92 1.81 -3.20
C MET A 53 14.05 1.19 -2.38
N ILE A 54 14.20 -0.13 -2.38
CA ILE A 54 15.31 -0.80 -1.70
C ILE A 54 16.65 -0.30 -2.26
N ILE A 55 16.78 -0.24 -3.59
CA ILE A 55 18.00 0.27 -4.24
C ILE A 55 18.27 1.72 -3.81
N VAL A 56 17.26 2.58 -3.85
CA VAL A 56 17.40 3.99 -3.46
C VAL A 56 17.80 4.12 -1.99
N VAL A 57 17.21 3.35 -1.08
CA VAL A 57 17.56 3.36 0.35
C VAL A 57 18.99 2.87 0.59
N LEU A 58 19.48 1.91 -0.20
CA LEU A 58 20.84 1.37 -0.08
C LEU A 58 21.91 2.33 -0.62
N VAL A 59 21.59 3.12 -1.66
CA VAL A 59 22.55 4.02 -2.33
C VAL A 59 22.54 5.43 -1.73
N THR A 60 21.43 5.86 -1.14
CA THR A 60 21.28 7.23 -0.62
C THR A 60 21.88 7.34 0.79
N PRO A 61 22.76 8.34 1.05
CA PRO A 61 23.30 8.59 2.39
C PRO A 61 22.17 8.84 3.40
N PRO A 62 22.44 8.68 4.71
CA PRO A 62 21.43 8.72 5.77
C PRO A 62 20.89 10.15 6.08
N ASP A 63 20.77 11.01 5.06
CA ASP A 63 20.11 12.29 5.18
C ASP A 63 18.58 12.07 5.29
N GLU A 64 18.03 12.46 6.44
CA GLU A 64 16.65 12.25 6.82
C GLU A 64 15.68 13.06 5.93
N TYR A 65 16.08 14.27 5.52
CA TYR A 65 15.27 15.12 4.64
C TYR A 65 15.15 14.50 3.25
N LEU A 66 16.27 14.05 2.68
CA LEU A 66 16.30 13.43 1.36
C LEU A 66 15.48 12.14 1.32
N ARG A 67 15.56 11.31 2.38
CA ARG A 67 14.74 10.10 2.52
C ARG A 67 13.25 10.41 2.58
N GLN A 68 12.85 11.45 3.30
CA GLN A 68 11.44 11.84 3.40
C GLN A 68 10.89 12.34 2.05
N VAL A 69 11.65 13.15 1.31
CA VAL A 69 11.27 13.64 -0.03
C VAL A 69 11.15 12.51 -1.04
N ILE A 70 12.10 11.55 -1.03
CA ILE A 70 12.05 10.37 -1.91
C ILE A 70 10.83 9.51 -1.57
N SER A 71 10.61 9.21 -0.28
CA SER A 71 9.49 8.38 0.17
C SER A 71 8.14 8.98 -0.23
N SER A 72 7.97 10.30 -0.04
CA SER A 72 6.74 11.00 -0.41
C SER A 72 6.53 11.06 -1.92
N THR A 73 7.60 11.30 -2.69
CA THR A 73 7.54 11.27 -4.17
C THR A 73 7.14 9.89 -4.68
N VAL A 74 7.70 8.82 -4.12
CA VAL A 74 7.34 7.44 -4.48
C VAL A 74 5.92 7.10 -4.05
N ALA A 75 5.44 7.60 -2.92
CA ALA A 75 4.06 7.44 -2.50
C ALA A 75 3.08 8.08 -3.51
N ILE A 76 3.37 9.30 -3.98
CA ILE A 76 2.57 9.98 -5.01
C ILE A 76 2.61 9.19 -6.32
N TRP A 77 3.80 8.76 -6.75
CA TRP A 77 3.96 7.98 -7.97
C TRP A 77 3.18 6.66 -7.93
N ARG A 78 3.20 5.97 -6.78
CA ARG A 78 2.37 4.78 -6.52
C ARG A 78 0.88 5.07 -6.68
N MET A 79 0.38 6.16 -6.10
CA MET A 79 -1.05 6.52 -6.23
C MET A 79 -1.45 6.76 -7.69
N CYS A 80 -0.59 7.43 -8.46
CA CYS A 80 -0.80 7.66 -9.89
C CYS A 80 -0.86 6.36 -10.69
N ILE A 81 0.09 5.43 -10.47
CA ILE A 81 0.10 4.16 -11.20
C ILE A 81 -1.12 3.30 -10.83
N VAL A 82 -1.44 3.18 -9.55
CA VAL A 82 -2.64 2.45 -9.11
C VAL A 82 -3.90 3.09 -9.66
N GLY A 83 -3.98 4.42 -9.69
CA GLY A 83 -5.10 5.15 -10.29
C GLY A 83 -5.24 4.88 -11.79
N PHE A 84 -4.12 4.79 -12.52
CA PHE A 84 -4.10 4.42 -13.92
C PHE A 84 -4.55 2.97 -14.16
N ILE A 85 -4.08 2.03 -13.34
CA ILE A 85 -4.52 0.63 -13.37
C ILE A 85 -6.03 0.54 -13.12
N LEU A 86 -6.56 1.27 -12.14
CA LEU A 86 -7.99 1.30 -11.82
C LEU A 86 -8.82 1.96 -12.91
N LYS A 87 -8.29 3.02 -13.55
CA LYS A 87 -8.91 3.64 -14.73
C LYS A 87 -9.15 2.61 -15.82
N GLU A 88 -8.12 1.82 -16.17
CA GLU A 88 -8.20 0.79 -17.20
C GLU A 88 -9.09 -0.40 -16.78
N ALA A 89 -9.04 -0.75 -15.50
CA ALA A 89 -9.83 -1.84 -14.92
C ALA A 89 -11.34 -1.55 -14.94
N LEU A 90 -11.72 -0.34 -14.50
CA LEU A 90 -13.11 0.05 -14.26
C LEU A 90 -13.72 0.80 -15.45
N ASP A 91 -12.92 1.15 -16.45
CA ASP A 91 -13.32 1.95 -17.61
C ASP A 91 -13.92 3.29 -17.15
N VAL A 92 -13.11 4.04 -16.41
CA VAL A 92 -13.45 5.35 -15.83
C VAL A 92 -12.47 6.42 -16.29
N ARG A 93 -12.80 7.70 -16.06
CA ARG A 93 -11.87 8.80 -16.32
C ARG A 93 -10.66 8.71 -15.37
N LEU A 94 -9.49 9.09 -15.86
CA LEU A 94 -8.24 9.10 -15.09
C LEU A 94 -8.35 9.82 -13.72
N PRO A 95 -8.94 11.03 -13.61
CA PRO A 95 -9.14 11.66 -12.30
C PRO A 95 -10.00 10.83 -11.34
N THR A 96 -11.01 10.12 -11.86
CA THR A 96 -11.85 9.22 -11.05
C THR A 96 -11.05 7.99 -10.59
N GLY A 97 -10.21 7.42 -11.46
CA GLY A 97 -9.32 6.31 -11.10
C GLY A 97 -8.33 6.69 -9.99
N ILE A 98 -7.74 7.89 -10.08
CA ILE A 98 -6.86 8.42 -9.03
C ILE A 98 -7.63 8.67 -7.74
N LEU A 99 -8.84 9.25 -7.81
CA LEU A 99 -9.66 9.45 -6.61
C LEU A 99 -9.97 8.11 -5.91
N ILE A 100 -10.30 7.07 -6.68
CA ILE A 100 -10.53 5.74 -6.14
C ILE A 100 -9.25 5.17 -5.51
N SER A 101 -8.08 5.36 -6.12
CA SER A 101 -6.82 4.87 -5.54
C SER A 101 -6.51 5.53 -4.19
N VAL A 102 -6.76 6.84 -4.07
CA VAL A 102 -6.62 7.59 -2.81
C VAL A 102 -7.58 7.07 -1.76
N VAL A 103 -8.86 6.86 -2.09
CA VAL A 103 -9.87 6.33 -1.16
C VAL A 103 -9.51 4.93 -0.69
N ILE A 104 -9.11 4.03 -1.61
CA ILE A 104 -8.70 2.67 -1.26
C ILE A 104 -7.47 2.70 -0.36
N TRP A 105 -6.49 3.55 -0.66
CA TRP A 105 -5.30 3.70 0.16
C TRP A 105 -5.64 4.18 1.58
N PHE A 106 -6.50 5.19 1.69
CA PHE A 106 -6.95 5.71 2.98
C PHE A 106 -7.69 4.65 3.80
N ILE A 107 -8.64 3.93 3.20
CA ILE A 107 -9.36 2.83 3.87
C ILE A 107 -8.37 1.76 4.33
N SER A 108 -7.40 1.40 3.48
CA SER A 108 -6.41 0.39 3.83
C SER A 108 -5.56 0.80 5.02
N MET A 109 -5.18 2.08 5.11
CA MET A 109 -4.45 2.64 6.26
C MET A 109 -5.27 2.60 7.54
N VAL A 110 -6.53 3.02 7.48
CA VAL A 110 -7.46 3.02 8.64
C VAL A 110 -7.72 1.60 9.14
N VAL A 111 -7.97 0.65 8.23
CA VAL A 111 -8.17 -0.75 8.62
C VAL A 111 -6.91 -1.32 9.24
N ALA A 112 -5.74 -1.07 8.64
CA ALA A 112 -4.48 -1.57 9.15
C ALA A 112 -4.16 -1.05 10.56
N SER A 113 -4.43 0.22 10.85
CA SER A 113 -4.23 0.78 12.19
C SER A 113 -5.21 0.23 13.23
N MET A 114 -6.44 -0.09 12.84
CA MET A 114 -7.44 -0.71 13.72
C MET A 114 -7.10 -2.16 14.06
N THR A 115 -6.56 -2.94 13.11
CA THR A 115 -6.31 -4.38 13.31
C THR A 115 -5.05 -4.70 14.11
N ILE A 116 -4.01 -3.87 14.05
CA ILE A 116 -2.69 -4.22 14.60
C ILE A 116 -2.40 -3.48 15.92
N GLY A 117 -3.29 -2.58 16.34
CA GLY A 117 -3.13 -1.80 17.57
C GLY A 117 -1.99 -0.77 17.47
N PRO A 118 -1.86 0.13 18.46
CA PRO A 118 -0.70 1.02 18.53
C PRO A 118 0.59 0.20 18.66
N PRO A 119 1.73 0.69 18.14
CA PRO A 119 3.02 0.03 18.32
C PRO A 119 3.29 -0.12 19.83
N ILE A 120 3.65 -1.33 20.25
CA ILE A 120 4.00 -1.65 21.64
C ILE A 120 5.17 -0.74 22.02
N THR A 121 4.96 0.21 22.93
CA THR A 121 6.04 1.07 23.41
C THR A 121 6.88 0.29 24.41
N PRO A 122 8.19 0.60 24.56
CA PRO A 122 9.03 -0.05 25.56
C PRO A 122 8.51 0.08 27.00
N GLU A 123 7.65 1.07 27.28
CA GLU A 123 6.97 1.26 28.57
C GLU A 123 5.89 0.21 28.85
N ASP A 124 5.34 -0.45 27.83
CA ASP A 124 4.34 -1.53 27.97
C ASP A 124 4.99 -2.92 28.16
N ALA A 125 6.33 -2.99 28.10
CA ALA A 125 7.05 -4.24 28.33
C ALA A 125 6.99 -4.61 29.81
N VAL A 126 6.11 -5.55 30.15
CA VAL A 126 6.05 -6.17 31.49
C VAL A 126 7.44 -6.70 31.83
N PRO A 127 8.08 -6.23 32.92
CA PRO A 127 9.37 -6.74 33.34
C PRO A 127 9.23 -8.23 33.62
N ILE A 128 9.96 -9.04 32.86
CA ILE A 128 10.10 -10.46 33.13
C ILE A 128 10.78 -10.54 34.50
N SER A 129 10.02 -10.91 35.53
CA SER A 129 10.59 -11.25 36.82
C SER A 129 11.35 -12.56 36.63
N GLU A 130 12.67 -12.50 36.79
CA GLU A 130 13.54 -13.68 36.92
C GLU A 130 13.20 -14.49 38.18
#